data_AF-A0A7S1A3G2-F1
#
_entry.id   AF-A0A7S1A3G2-F1
#
_cell.length_a   1.000
_cell.length_b   1.000
_cell.length_c   1.000
_cell.angle_alpha   90.00
_cell.angle_beta   90.00
_cell.angle_gamma   90.00
#
_symmetry.space_group_name_H-M   'P 1'
#
loop_
_entity.id
_entity.type
_entity.pdbx_description
1 polymer ?
#
loop_
_entity_poly.entity_id
_entity_poly.type
_entity_poly.pdbx_seq_one_letter_code
_entity_poly.pdbx_strand_id
1 'polypeptide(L)'
;MSDKEELPNAVPCGGVLATHGVFMAACGIYGAYLHNFEKKVMHSAYAGVGGMVALSLSAAMTVSGSNKLYMIGVHAGLLLQSLFVGTFAKQAYRSYGIPEKADRHRLFVVMGVGSGILLAAMLALKPKKQDKRQK
;
A
#
# COMPACT_ATOMS: atom_id res chain seq x y z
N MET A 1 -35.42 8.74 0.25
CA MET A 1 -35.00 7.34 0.11
C MET A 1 -33.68 7.38 -0.63
N SER A 2 -32.56 7.21 0.09
CA SER A 2 -31.21 7.46 -0.46
C SER A 2 -30.90 6.42 -1.52
N ASP A 3 -30.71 6.86 -2.77
CA ASP A 3 -30.11 6.06 -3.83
C ASP A 3 -28.82 5.46 -3.28
N LYS A 4 -28.82 4.14 -3.09
CA LYS A 4 -27.58 3.39 -2.89
C LYS A 4 -26.92 3.36 -4.27
N GLU A 5 -26.20 4.43 -4.62
CA GLU A 5 -25.21 4.35 -5.70
C GLU A 5 -24.34 3.13 -5.38
N GLU A 6 -24.52 2.05 -6.15
CA GLU A 6 -23.71 0.85 -6.01
C GLU A 6 -22.24 1.28 -6.11
N LEU A 7 -21.43 0.92 -5.11
CA LEU A 7 -20.00 1.20 -5.09
C LEU A 7 -19.31 0.01 -5.79
N PRO A 8 -19.15 0.05 -7.13
CA PRO A 8 -18.99 -1.17 -7.93
C PRO A 8 -17.69 -1.91 -7.61
N ASN A 9 -16.71 -1.24 -7.00
CA ASN A 9 -15.39 -1.79 -6.68
C ASN A 9 -14.99 -1.66 -5.20
N ALA A 10 -15.91 -1.41 -4.26
CA ALA A 10 -15.56 -1.22 -2.85
C ALA A 10 -14.83 -2.43 -2.24
N VAL A 11 -15.38 -3.63 -2.40
CA VAL A 11 -14.80 -4.87 -1.88
C VAL A 11 -13.43 -5.19 -2.49
N PRO A 12 -13.24 -5.21 -3.84
CA PRO A 12 -11.93 -5.52 -4.42
C PRO A 12 -10.88 -4.45 -4.08
N CYS A 13 -11.23 -3.16 -4.05
CA CYS A 13 -10.34 -2.10 -3.59
C CYS A 13 -9.91 -2.30 -2.13
N GLY A 14 -10.86 -2.61 -1.25
CA GLY A 14 -10.57 -2.92 0.16
C GLY A 14 -9.64 -4.13 0.30
N GLY A 15 -9.86 -5.17 -0.50
CA GLY A 15 -9.01 -6.37 -0.54
C GLY A 15 -7.57 -6.07 -0.96
N VAL A 16 -7.36 -5.25 -1.99
CA VAL A 16 -6.01 -4.82 -2.42
C VAL A 16 -5.30 -4.04 -1.32
N LEU A 17 -5.99 -3.10 -0.67
CA LEU A 17 -5.42 -2.29 0.41
C LEU A 17 -5.05 -3.15 1.63
N ALA A 18 -5.93 -4.05 2.05
CA ALA A 18 -5.66 -4.97 3.15
C ALA A 18 -4.49 -5.92 2.84
N THR A 19 -4.47 -6.50 1.64
CA THR A 19 -3.37 -7.37 1.18
C THR A 19 -2.04 -6.63 1.18
N HIS A 20 -2.04 -5.38 0.71
CA HIS A 20 -0.86 -4.55 0.74
C HIS A 20 -0.40 -4.22 2.15
N GLY A 21 -1.34 -3.97 3.08
CA GLY A 21 -1.03 -3.77 4.48
C GLY A 21 -0.31 -4.98 5.10
N VAL A 22 -0.84 -6.18 4.86
CA VAL A 22 -0.22 -7.43 5.35
C VAL A 22 1.16 -7.64 4.73
N PHE A 23 1.30 -7.42 3.42
CA PHE A 23 2.58 -7.48 2.72
C PHE A 23 3.63 -6.54 3.35
N MET A 24 3.23 -5.30 3.65
CA MET A 24 4.10 -4.30 4.28
C MET A 24 4.54 -4.72 5.68
N ALA A 25 3.62 -5.22 6.51
CA ALA A 25 3.97 -5.73 7.83
C ALA A 25 4.91 -6.93 7.75
N ALA A 26 4.63 -7.90 6.86
CA ALA A 26 5.47 -9.08 6.68
C ALA A 26 6.90 -8.71 6.25
N CYS A 27 7.04 -7.83 5.24
CA CYS A 27 8.36 -7.37 4.79
C CYS A 27 9.09 -6.54 5.86
N GLY A 28 8.37 -5.69 6.59
CA GLY A 28 8.94 -4.89 7.68
C GLY A 28 9.46 -5.74 8.85
N ILE A 29 8.67 -6.73 9.27
CA ILE A 29 9.04 -7.70 10.32
C ILE A 29 10.20 -8.57 9.84
N TYR A 30 10.17 -9.07 8.61
CA TYR A 30 11.27 -9.84 8.05
C TYR A 30 12.57 -9.04 7.98
N GLY A 31 12.50 -7.76 7.59
CA GLY A 31 13.67 -6.87 7.61
C GLY A 31 14.23 -6.65 9.02
N ALA A 32 13.39 -6.60 10.05
CA ALA A 32 13.86 -6.54 11.44
C ALA A 32 14.44 -7.88 11.92
N TYR A 33 13.85 -9.00 11.51
CA TYR A 33 14.34 -10.34 11.80
C TYR A 33 15.75 -10.58 11.25
N LEU A 34 16.03 -10.15 10.01
CA LEU A 34 17.37 -10.24 9.41
C LEU A 34 18.47 -9.51 10.20
N HIS A 35 18.08 -8.56 11.06
CA HIS A 35 18.99 -7.86 11.94
C HIS A 35 18.73 -8.14 13.43
N ASN A 36 18.20 -9.33 13.76
CA ASN A 36 17.96 -9.80 15.13
C ASN A 36 17.15 -8.82 16.01
N PHE A 37 16.23 -8.07 15.41
CA PHE A 37 15.44 -7.03 16.10
C PHE A 37 16.29 -6.01 16.86
N GLU A 38 17.50 -5.73 16.38
CA GLU A 38 18.35 -4.75 17.04
C GLU A 38 17.66 -3.37 17.03
N LYS A 39 17.60 -2.71 18.20
CA LYS A 39 16.81 -1.47 18.40
C LYS A 39 17.15 -0.38 17.40
N LYS A 40 18.41 -0.32 16.94
CA LYS A 40 18.90 0.66 15.95
C LYS A 40 18.30 0.48 14.55
N VAL A 41 17.69 -0.66 14.26
CA VAL A 41 17.23 -1.03 12.91
C VAL A 41 15.75 -1.46 12.87
N MET A 42 15.03 -1.33 13.98
CA MET A 42 13.58 -1.60 14.07
C MET A 42 12.70 -0.62 13.27
N HIS A 43 13.28 0.43 12.69
CA HIS A 43 12.54 1.38 11.86
C HIS A 43 11.75 0.72 10.73
N SER A 44 12.25 -0.38 10.15
CA SER A 44 11.54 -1.15 9.12
C SER A 44 10.27 -1.83 9.66
N ALA A 45 10.31 -2.39 10.86
CA ALA A 45 9.16 -3.02 11.50
C ALA A 45 8.11 -1.97 11.87
N TYR A 46 8.51 -0.85 12.47
CA TYR A 46 7.57 0.25 12.78
C TYR A 46 6.94 0.83 11.52
N ALA A 47 7.72 1.04 10.46
CA ALA A 47 7.20 1.52 9.18
C ALA A 47 6.26 0.49 8.51
N GLY A 48 6.60 -0.80 8.57
CA GLY A 48 5.78 -1.88 8.01
C GLY A 48 4.43 -2.01 8.73
N VAL A 49 4.44 -2.07 10.07
CA VAL A 49 3.23 -2.14 10.89
C VAL A 49 2.41 -0.85 10.78
N GLY A 50 3.05 0.31 10.81
CA GLY A 50 2.38 1.59 10.59
C GLY A 50 1.71 1.67 9.22
N GLY A 51 2.39 1.17 8.18
CA GLY A 51 1.83 1.04 6.83
C GLY A 51 0.63 0.09 6.78
N MET A 52 0.69 -1.05 7.48
CA MET A 52 -0.44 -1.96 7.61
C MET A 52 -1.64 -1.28 8.25
N VAL A 53 -1.46 -0.59 9.38
CA VAL A 53 -2.55 0.10 10.07
C VAL A 53 -3.19 1.16 9.17
N ALA A 54 -2.37 1.98 8.50
CA ALA A 54 -2.86 3.03 7.61
C ALA A 54 -3.63 2.47 6.39
N LEU A 55 -3.13 1.40 5.78
CA LEU A 55 -3.79 0.73 4.66
C LEU A 55 -5.06 -0.01 5.08
N SER A 56 -5.07 -0.67 6.24
CA SER A 56 -6.24 -1.32 6.80
C SER A 56 -7.34 -0.32 7.17
N LEU A 57 -6.97 0.85 7.72
CA LEU A 57 -7.93 1.93 7.95
C LEU A 57 -8.51 2.46 6.63
N SER A 58 -7.66 2.61 5.60
CA SER A 58 -8.11 2.99 4.27
C SER A 58 -9.05 1.94 3.67
N ALA A 59 -8.74 0.65 3.83
CA ALA A 59 -9.60 -0.46 3.40
C ALA A 59 -10.96 -0.43 4.13
N ALA A 60 -10.97 -0.24 5.44
CA ALA A 60 -12.19 -0.14 6.24
C ALA A 60 -13.08 1.03 5.79
N MET A 61 -12.49 2.20 5.50
CA MET A 61 -13.21 3.33 4.92
C MET A 61 -13.77 2.99 3.54
N THR A 62 -13.00 2.27 2.70
CA THR A 62 -13.42 1.83 1.37
C THR A 62 -14.64 0.89 1.42
N VAL A 63 -14.73 -0.02 2.39
CA VAL A 63 -15.85 -0.98 2.50
C VAL A 63 -17.01 -0.51 3.38
N SER A 64 -16.94 0.70 3.95
CA SER A 64 -17.92 1.23 4.92
C SER A 64 -19.34 1.46 4.38
N GLY A 65 -19.56 1.36 3.07
CA GLY A 65 -20.86 1.58 2.43
C GLY A 65 -21.24 3.06 2.21
N SER A 66 -20.43 4.00 2.67
CA SER A 66 -20.61 5.44 2.42
C SER A 66 -19.79 5.89 1.21
N ASN A 67 -20.42 6.51 0.20
CA ASN A 67 -19.72 6.98 -1.01
C ASN A 67 -18.60 7.99 -0.68
N LYS A 68 -18.83 8.88 0.31
CA LYS A 68 -17.79 9.82 0.77
C LYS A 68 -16.58 9.10 1.38
N LEU A 69 -16.81 8.14 2.28
CA LEU A 69 -15.74 7.37 2.91
C LEU A 69 -15.04 6.45 1.92
N TYR A 70 -15.78 5.88 0.96
CA TYR A 70 -15.24 5.10 -0.14
C TYR A 70 -14.22 5.91 -0.96
N MET A 71 -14.61 7.09 -1.41
CA MET A 71 -13.75 7.99 -2.18
C MET A 71 -12.50 8.39 -1.38
N ILE A 72 -12.65 8.73 -0.10
CA ILE A 72 -11.52 9.07 0.78
C ILE A 72 -10.58 7.87 0.93
N GLY A 73 -11.12 6.69 1.26
CA GLY A 73 -10.33 5.47 1.46
C GLY A 73 -9.54 5.08 0.22
N VAL A 74 -10.15 5.13 -0.96
CA VAL A 74 -9.46 4.83 -2.23
C VAL A 74 -8.33 5.82 -2.51
N HIS A 75 -8.55 7.12 -2.32
CA HIS A 75 -7.53 8.13 -2.62
C HIS A 75 -6.41 8.16 -1.57
N ALA A 76 -6.75 8.04 -0.29
CA ALA A 76 -5.76 7.89 0.78
C ALA A 76 -4.91 6.63 0.57
N GLY A 77 -5.55 5.50 0.23
CA GLY A 77 -4.89 4.26 -0.14
C GLY A 77 -3.92 4.45 -1.31
N LEU A 78 -4.36 5.01 -2.43
CA LEU A 78 -3.52 5.27 -3.61
C LEU A 78 -2.33 6.17 -3.29
N LEU A 79 -2.52 7.22 -2.48
CA LEU A 79 -1.44 8.10 -2.04
C LEU A 79 -0.42 7.34 -1.19
N LEU A 80 -0.86 6.55 -0.21
CA LEU A 80 0.01 5.74 0.62
C LEU A 80 0.79 4.69 -0.21
N GLN A 81 0.10 3.98 -1.11
CA GLN A 81 0.74 3.03 -2.02
C GLN A 81 1.81 3.69 -2.89
N SER A 82 1.53 4.88 -3.43
CA SER A 82 2.49 5.65 -4.23
C SER A 82 3.70 6.08 -3.41
N LEU A 83 3.48 6.53 -2.16
CA LEU A 83 4.55 6.87 -1.23
C LEU A 83 5.43 5.65 -0.90
N PHE A 84 4.83 4.49 -0.68
CA PHE A 84 5.58 3.25 -0.44
C PHE A 84 6.45 2.87 -1.64
N VAL A 85 5.90 2.85 -2.85
CA VAL A 85 6.68 2.59 -4.07
C VAL A 85 7.85 3.57 -4.20
N GLY A 86 7.59 4.87 -4.06
CA GLY A 86 8.62 5.91 -4.16
C GLY A 86 9.71 5.79 -3.09
N THR A 87 9.33 5.52 -1.85
CA THR A 87 10.28 5.34 -0.75
C THR A 87 11.13 4.09 -0.95
N PHE A 88 10.55 2.96 -1.36
CA PHE A 88 11.30 1.73 -1.64
C PHE A 88 12.21 1.85 -2.84
N ALA A 89 11.77 2.49 -3.92
CA ALA A 89 12.62 2.78 -5.07
C ALA A 89 13.84 3.62 -4.66
N LYS A 90 13.62 4.68 -3.86
CA LYS A 90 14.71 5.51 -3.33
C LYS A 90 15.67 4.73 -2.44
N GLN A 91 15.15 3.84 -1.57
CA GLN A 91 15.99 3.03 -0.70
C GLN A 91 16.76 1.94 -1.46
N ALA A 92 16.15 1.34 -2.47
CA ALA A 92 16.80 0.40 -3.38
C ALA A 92 17.95 1.08 -4.13
N TYR A 93 17.71 2.27 -4.71
CA TYR A 93 18.76 3.04 -5.39
C TYR A 93 19.93 3.39 -4.44
N ARG A 94 19.62 3.83 -3.21
CA ARG A 94 20.65 4.18 -2.20
C ARG A 94 21.46 3.00 -1.67
N SER A 95 20.95 1.78 -1.81
CA SER A 95 21.62 0.56 -1.35
C SER A 95 22.28 -0.22 -2.48
N TYR A 96 22.07 0.19 -3.73
CA TYR A 96 22.64 -0.45 -4.91
C TYR A 96 24.16 -0.32 -4.92
N GLY A 97 24.86 -1.42 -5.17
CA GLY A 97 26.33 -1.46 -5.23
C GLY A 97 27.05 -1.37 -3.88
N ILE A 98 26.33 -1.35 -2.74
CA ILE A 98 26.93 -1.33 -1.41
C ILE A 98 26.85 -2.74 -0.79
N PRO A 99 27.96 -3.50 -0.71
CA PRO A 99 27.94 -4.90 -0.25
C PRO A 99 27.41 -5.05 1.18
N GLU A 100 27.70 -4.10 2.06
CA GLU A 100 27.20 -4.06 3.45
C GLU A 100 25.67 -3.91 3.55
N LYS A 101 25.00 -3.52 2.46
CA LYS A 101 23.55 -3.28 2.41
C LYS A 101 22.84 -4.22 1.43
N ALA A 102 23.52 -5.26 0.94
CA ALA A 102 22.97 -6.15 -0.08
C ALA A 102 21.64 -6.81 0.35
N ASP A 103 21.52 -7.22 1.62
CA ASP A 103 20.29 -7.82 2.14
C ASP A 103 19.13 -6.81 2.18
N ARG A 104 19.42 -5.58 2.60
CA ARG A 104 18.44 -4.48 2.58
C ARG A 104 18.03 -4.10 1.16
N HIS A 105 18.98 -4.12 0.23
CA HIS A 105 18.71 -3.83 -1.16
C HIS A 105 17.70 -4.82 -1.74
N ARG A 106 17.94 -6.13 -1.56
CA ARG A 106 17.01 -7.19 -1.99
C ARG A 106 15.63 -6.99 -1.38
N LEU A 107 15.55 -6.69 -0.09
CA LEU A 107 14.28 -6.42 0.58
C LEU A 107 13.56 -5.20 -0.02
N PHE A 108 14.26 -4.09 -0.26
CA PHE A 108 13.65 -2.90 -0.88
C PHE A 108 13.19 -3.12 -2.31
N VAL A 109 13.90 -3.95 -3.08
CA VAL A 109 13.48 -4.34 -4.43
C VAL A 109 12.17 -5.14 -4.37
N VAL A 110 12.09 -6.15 -3.49
CA VAL A 110 10.87 -6.96 -3.30
C VAL A 110 9.70 -6.08 -2.86
N MET A 111 9.93 -5.22 -1.86
CA MET A 111 8.91 -4.29 -1.38
C MET A 111 8.45 -3.33 -2.49
N GLY A 112 9.39 -2.76 -3.25
CA GLY A 112 9.09 -1.84 -4.35
C GLY A 112 8.26 -2.50 -5.46
N VAL A 113 8.64 -3.71 -5.88
CA VAL A 113 7.92 -4.46 -6.92
C VAL A 113 6.54 -4.88 -6.42
N GLY A 114 6.44 -5.46 -5.22
CA GLY A 114 5.17 -5.88 -4.63
C GLY A 114 4.19 -4.71 -4.44
N SER A 115 4.67 -3.59 -3.90
CA SER A 115 3.88 -2.36 -3.79
C SER A 115 3.48 -1.80 -5.16
N GLY A 116 4.34 -1.90 -6.17
CA GLY A 116 4.06 -1.47 -7.54
C GLY A 116 2.93 -2.29 -8.19
N ILE A 117 2.94 -3.61 -8.03
CA ILE A 117 1.87 -4.50 -8.53
C ILE A 117 0.54 -4.16 -7.85
N LEU A 118 0.54 -3.98 -6.52
CA LEU A 118 -0.68 -3.66 -5.77
C LEU A 118 -1.20 -2.25 -6.06
N LEU A 119 -0.31 -1.29 -6.33
CA LEU A 119 -0.69 0.04 -6.83
C LEU A 119 -1.33 -0.05 -8.22
N ALA A 120 -0.75 -0.83 -9.14
CA ALA A 120 -1.30 -1.04 -10.48
C ALA A 120 -2.69 -1.69 -10.41
N ALA A 121 -2.87 -2.69 -9.54
CA ALA A 121 -4.17 -3.29 -9.28
C ALA A 121 -5.19 -2.26 -8.74
N MET A 122 -4.78 -1.40 -7.80
CA MET A 122 -5.64 -0.35 -7.27
C MET A 122 -6.03 0.71 -8.33
N LEU A 123 -5.10 1.06 -9.22
CA LEU A 123 -5.37 1.97 -10.34
C LEU A 123 -6.34 1.36 -11.37
N ALA A 124 -6.28 0.05 -11.59
CA ALA A 124 -7.23 -0.66 -12.46
C ALA A 124 -8.64 -0.72 -11.86
N LEU A 125 -8.74 -0.84 -10.52
CA LEU A 125 -9.99 -0.93 -9.78
C LEU A 125 -10.58 0.44 -9.40
N LYS A 126 -9.80 1.52 -9.49
CA LYS A 126 -10.25 2.87 -9.15
C LYS A 126 -11.52 3.23 -9.95
N PRO A 127 -12.54 3.84 -9.31
CA PRO A 127 -13.73 4.31 -10.02
C PRO A 127 -13.32 5.37 -11.04
N LYS A 128 -13.56 5.09 -12.33
CA LYS A 128 -13.38 6.05 -13.42
C LYS A 128 -14.63 6.90 -13.49
N LYS A 129 -14.47 8.22 -13.61
CA LYS A 129 -15.58 9.12 -13.90
C LYS A 129 -16.16 8.67 -15.25
N GLN A 130 -17.41 8.21 -15.29
CA GLN A 130 -18.09 8.02 -16.57
C GLN A 130 -18.21 9.41 -17.22
N ASP A 131 -17.50 9.60 -18.33
CA ASP A 131 -17.61 10.82 -19.11
C ASP A 131 -19.04 10.89 -19.65
N LYS A 132 -19.82 11.89 -19.22
CA LYS A 132 -21.18 12.16 -19.71
C LYS A 132 -21.12 12.76 -21.13
N ARG A 133 -20.36 12.15 -22.04
CA ARG A 133 -20.22 12.50 -23.47
C ARG A 133 -20.73 11.40 -24.39
N GLN A 134 -21.72 10.62 -23.94
CA GLN A 134 -22.61 9.88 -24.82
C GLN A 134 -24.03 10.13 -24.32
N LYS A 135 -24.58 11.27 -24.75
CA LYS A 135 -26.01 11.54 -24.78
C LYS A 135 -26.53 11.09 -26.15
#